data_AF-A0A809RJI3-F1
#
_entry.id   AF-A0A809RJI3-F1
#
_cell.length_a   1.000
_cell.length_b   1.000
_cell.length_c   1.000
_cell.angle_alpha   90.00
_cell.angle_beta   90.00
_cell.angle_gamma   90.00
#
_symmetry.space_group_name_H-M   'P 1'
#
loop_
_entity.id
_entity.type
_entity.pdbx_description
1 polymer ?
#
loop_
_entity_poly.entity_id
_entity_poly.type
_entity_poly.pdbx_seq_one_letter_code
_entity_poly.pdbx_strand_id
1 'polypeptide(L)'
;MSNHKKTIAKTNAKSDNTQDSLLKCEVNLETGEWISPEGCKVFYINEDAKFPDITYEIKTDNPGPYEWQWKINWVVQSCLAQTGKKRGKVTHPKTFSEQGKFTSNSKSWKADLGAVIGGDLTVTVKVGTQKFIRKTFIRGKEPGSTKVHAYLDTFPIKEDVELVKKIFNQESHTKHFYSDEMPLTSFDNGYGLGQLTNEPPTYEQIWSWKKHIDEILKKRIPTHRKRAKAYLDVHRNYDQAMLNLETLASYNGLAHQQRYFNWDGKKNQWIENENVICDKTQSNKGWDLEEKTNQDKTLEELKKDGHPFYTGVCYAEHIKNNQGI
;
A
#
# COMPACT_ATOMS: atom_id res chain seq x y z
N MET A 1 15.69 -14.41 65.54
CA MET A 1 15.19 -14.71 64.19
C MET A 1 13.72 -14.31 64.13
N SER A 2 13.38 -13.23 63.42
CA SER A 2 12.01 -12.98 62.97
C SER A 2 12.08 -12.03 61.78
N ASN A 3 11.65 -12.53 60.62
CA ASN A 3 11.63 -11.81 59.35
C ASN A 3 10.41 -10.87 59.31
N HIS A 4 10.63 -9.57 59.30
CA HIS A 4 9.61 -8.60 58.89
C HIS A 4 9.84 -8.16 57.45
N LYS A 5 9.10 -8.80 56.53
CA LYS A 5 8.89 -8.32 55.17
C LYS A 5 8.13 -6.99 55.23
N LYS A 6 8.76 -5.92 54.74
CA LYS A 6 8.07 -4.66 54.42
C LYS A 6 7.18 -4.87 53.20
N THR A 7 5.88 -4.75 53.39
CA THR A 7 4.85 -4.76 52.36
C THR A 7 4.93 -3.45 51.57
N ILE A 8 5.30 -3.53 50.28
CA ILE A 8 5.24 -2.40 49.35
C ILE A 8 3.82 -2.35 48.78
N ALA A 9 3.20 -1.17 48.85
CA ALA A 9 1.85 -0.92 48.38
C ALA A 9 1.72 -1.20 46.87
N LYS A 10 0.79 -2.11 46.50
CA LYS A 10 0.33 -2.29 45.13
C LYS A 10 -0.59 -1.13 44.78
N THR A 11 -0.11 -0.18 43.99
CA THR A 11 -0.99 0.72 43.23
C THR A 11 -1.61 -0.09 42.10
N ASN A 12 -2.93 -0.33 42.19
CA ASN A 12 -3.73 -0.94 41.15
C ASN A 12 -3.84 0.01 39.95
N ALA A 13 -2.91 -0.06 39.01
CA ALA A 13 -3.16 0.39 37.65
C ALA A 13 -4.11 -0.63 37.01
N LYS A 14 -5.35 -0.22 36.71
CA LYS A 14 -6.30 -1.02 35.94
C LYS A 14 -5.67 -1.31 34.57
N SER A 15 -5.44 -2.58 34.29
CA SER A 15 -5.15 -3.06 32.94
C SER A 15 -6.41 -2.83 32.10
N ASP A 16 -6.38 -1.84 31.20
CA ASP A 16 -7.40 -1.75 30.16
C ASP A 16 -7.22 -2.95 29.23
N ASN A 17 -8.25 -3.81 29.21
CA ASN A 17 -8.36 -4.97 28.34
C ASN A 17 -8.74 -4.52 26.92
N THR A 18 -7.86 -3.77 26.25
CA THR A 18 -7.99 -3.44 24.83
C THR A 18 -7.09 -4.36 23.99
N GLN A 19 -7.74 -5.39 23.46
CA GLN A 19 -7.43 -6.21 22.27
C GLN A 19 -6.03 -6.05 21.62
N ASP A 20 -5.28 -7.16 21.63
CA ASP A 20 -4.04 -7.43 20.89
C ASP A 20 -4.08 -7.05 19.40
N SER A 21 -3.77 -5.79 19.10
CA SER A 21 -3.21 -5.37 17.82
C SER A 21 -2.06 -4.36 18.04
N LEU A 22 -0.84 -4.84 17.75
CA LEU A 22 0.23 -4.11 17.06
C LEU A 22 0.90 -2.88 17.68
N LEU A 23 0.76 -2.63 18.98
CA LEU A 23 1.63 -1.70 19.70
C LEU A 23 2.27 -2.41 20.89
N LYS A 24 3.27 -3.26 20.63
CA LYS A 24 4.18 -3.67 21.70
C LYS A 24 5.18 -2.54 21.91
N CYS A 25 4.74 -1.57 22.71
CA CYS A 25 5.62 -0.58 23.31
C CYS A 25 6.48 -1.32 24.34
N GLU A 26 7.60 -1.89 23.90
CA GLU A 26 8.58 -2.46 24.83
C GLU A 26 9.40 -1.32 25.44
N VAL A 27 8.81 -0.63 26.43
CA VAL A 27 9.42 0.48 27.18
C VAL A 27 10.79 0.09 27.75
N ASN A 28 11.01 -1.20 28.00
CA ASN A 28 12.25 -1.75 28.56
C ASN A 28 13.50 -1.56 27.67
N LEU A 29 13.33 -1.13 26.41
CA LEU A 29 14.44 -0.82 25.50
C LEU A 29 14.76 0.69 25.44
N GLU A 30 13.91 1.55 25.99
CA GLU A 30 14.18 3.00 26.08
C GLU A 30 15.16 3.30 27.21
N THR A 31 16.07 4.26 26.98
CA THR A 31 17.11 4.63 27.96
C THR A 31 17.35 6.13 27.97
N GLY A 32 17.83 6.64 29.11
CA GLY A 32 18.17 8.04 29.33
C GLY A 32 16.95 8.94 29.58
N GLU A 33 17.20 10.15 30.08
CA GLU A 33 16.17 11.18 30.26
C GLU A 33 15.93 11.94 28.96
N TRP A 34 14.67 12.07 28.55
CA TRP A 34 14.27 12.86 27.38
C TRP A 34 13.31 13.96 27.79
N ILE A 35 13.43 15.10 27.12
CA ILE A 35 12.48 16.22 27.20
C ILE A 35 11.34 15.98 26.21
N SER A 36 11.65 15.50 25.01
CA SER A 36 10.64 15.20 24.00
C SER A 36 11.14 14.18 22.96
N PRO A 37 10.22 13.48 22.28
CA PRO A 37 8.82 13.27 22.66
C PRO A 37 8.71 12.23 23.80
N GLU A 38 7.50 12.06 24.31
CA GLU A 38 7.17 10.93 25.19
C GLU A 38 7.41 9.59 24.47
N GLY A 39 7.81 8.59 25.27
CA GLY A 39 8.02 7.22 24.79
C GLY A 39 6.77 6.67 24.15
N CYS A 40 6.96 5.97 23.03
CA CYS A 40 5.88 5.32 22.29
C CYS A 40 4.77 6.25 21.80
N LYS A 41 5.02 7.56 21.73
CA LYS A 41 4.10 8.52 21.13
C LYS A 41 3.86 8.17 19.65
N VAL A 42 2.60 8.27 19.22
CA VAL A 42 2.19 8.08 17.83
C VAL A 42 2.11 9.45 17.14
N PHE A 43 2.73 9.53 15.97
CA PHE A 43 2.71 10.66 15.06
C PHE A 43 2.09 10.24 13.72
N TYR A 44 1.65 11.23 12.94
CA TYR A 44 0.88 10.97 11.73
C TYR A 44 1.48 11.69 10.53
N ILE A 45 1.76 10.93 9.47
CA ILE A 45 1.78 11.47 8.12
C ILE A 45 0.36 11.95 7.84
N ASN A 46 0.21 13.23 7.57
CA ASN A 46 -1.11 13.83 7.42
C ASN A 46 -1.75 13.47 6.07
N GLU A 47 -3.01 13.85 5.91
CA GLU A 47 -3.79 13.60 4.69
C GLU A 47 -3.20 14.27 3.42
N ASP A 48 -2.25 15.19 3.56
CA ASP A 48 -1.57 15.82 2.42
C ASP A 48 -0.26 15.11 2.06
N ALA A 49 -0.01 13.93 2.65
CA ALA A 49 1.22 13.15 2.57
C ALA A 49 2.46 13.91 3.08
N LYS A 50 2.30 14.71 4.14
CA LYS A 50 3.43 15.40 4.79
C LYS A 50 3.89 14.63 6.02
N PHE A 51 5.20 14.49 6.16
CA PHE A 51 5.84 13.90 7.33
C PHE A 51 5.53 14.74 8.59
N PRO A 52 5.26 14.12 9.75
CA PRO A 52 4.96 14.86 10.98
C PRO A 52 6.14 15.68 11.48
N ASP A 53 5.85 16.84 12.08
CA ASP A 53 6.85 17.60 12.84
C ASP A 53 7.14 16.87 14.15
N ILE A 54 8.31 16.24 14.24
CA ILE A 54 8.79 15.56 15.44
C ILE A 54 10.11 16.19 15.87
N THR A 55 10.17 16.65 17.11
CA THR A 55 11.43 17.12 17.72
C THR A 55 11.82 16.15 18.82
N TYR A 56 13.05 15.65 18.73
CA TYR A 56 13.69 14.81 19.72
C TYR A 56 14.64 15.66 20.55
N GLU A 57 14.53 15.59 21.87
CA GLU A 57 15.41 16.35 22.77
C GLU A 57 15.76 15.52 24.00
N ILE A 58 17.07 15.42 24.27
CA ILE A 58 17.62 14.69 25.41
C ILE A 58 17.99 15.63 26.56
N LYS A 59 17.89 15.13 27.78
CA LYS A 59 18.37 15.84 28.98
C LYS A 59 19.70 15.24 29.43
N THR A 60 20.75 16.05 29.35
CA THR A 60 22.12 15.67 29.75
C THR A 60 22.95 16.91 30.06
N ASP A 61 23.90 16.78 30.98
CA ASP A 61 24.91 17.79 31.27
C ASP A 61 26.21 17.57 30.47
N ASN A 62 26.35 16.42 29.79
CA ASN A 62 27.52 16.14 28.99
C ASN A 62 27.59 17.12 27.81
N PRO A 63 28.75 17.76 27.56
CA PRO A 63 28.95 18.58 26.38
C PRO A 63 28.92 17.70 25.12
N GLY A 64 28.49 18.29 24.01
CA GLY A 64 28.55 17.64 22.70
C GLY A 64 29.99 17.38 22.21
N PRO A 65 30.15 16.78 21.03
CA PRO A 65 29.10 16.50 20.04
C PRO A 65 28.19 15.34 20.44
N TYR A 66 26.93 15.42 19.99
CA TYR A 66 25.91 14.38 20.12
C TYR A 66 25.87 13.54 18.85
N GLU A 67 26.11 12.25 18.97
CA GLU A 67 25.97 11.29 17.87
C GLU A 67 24.53 10.81 17.78
N TRP A 68 23.80 11.28 16.78
CA TRP A 68 22.43 10.89 16.51
C TRP A 68 22.40 9.72 15.54
N GLN A 69 21.57 8.73 15.85
CA GLN A 69 21.23 7.63 14.96
C GLN A 69 19.73 7.42 15.00
N TRP A 70 19.13 7.14 13.85
CA TRP A 70 17.74 6.75 13.76
C TRP A 70 17.59 5.49 12.89
N LYS A 71 16.58 4.69 13.21
CA LYS A 71 16.16 3.52 12.43
C LYS A 71 14.64 3.45 12.44
N ILE A 72 14.04 3.37 11.26
CA ILE A 72 12.61 3.14 11.09
C ILE A 72 12.38 1.81 10.40
N ASN A 73 11.36 1.08 10.80
CA ASN A 73 10.99 -0.17 10.16
C ASN A 73 9.48 -0.39 10.17
N TRP A 74 8.99 -1.09 9.15
CA TRP A 74 7.61 -1.52 9.05
C TRP A 74 7.55 -2.94 8.51
N VAL A 75 6.88 -3.82 9.25
CA VAL A 75 6.61 -5.20 8.84
C VAL A 75 5.25 -5.23 8.18
N VAL A 76 5.21 -5.68 6.91
CA VAL A 76 3.98 -5.77 6.12
C VAL A 76 3.02 -6.77 6.74
N GLN A 77 1.76 -6.36 6.87
CA GLN A 77 0.66 -7.18 7.33
C GLN A 77 -0.60 -6.81 6.57
N SER A 78 -1.38 -7.81 6.15
CA SER A 78 -2.66 -7.61 5.47
C SER A 78 -3.80 -7.69 6.48
N CYS A 79 -4.86 -6.94 6.23
CA CYS A 79 -6.12 -7.14 6.94
C CYS A 79 -7.14 -7.77 5.98
N LEU A 80 -7.95 -8.71 6.47
CA LEU A 80 -9.21 -9.01 5.79
C LEU A 80 -10.02 -7.71 5.82
N ALA A 81 -10.60 -7.29 4.70
CA ALA A 81 -11.22 -5.97 4.50
C ALA A 81 -12.42 -5.62 5.44
N GLN A 82 -12.67 -6.41 6.49
CA GLN A 82 -13.68 -6.18 7.51
C GLN A 82 -13.09 -5.42 8.70
N THR A 83 -13.69 -4.28 9.02
CA THR A 83 -13.36 -3.41 10.15
C THR A 83 -13.29 -4.21 11.45
N GLY A 84 -12.21 -4.06 12.22
CA GLY A 84 -12.08 -4.64 13.57
C GLY A 84 -11.56 -6.09 13.66
N LYS A 85 -11.18 -6.73 12.55
CA LYS A 85 -10.50 -8.05 12.60
C LYS A 85 -8.99 -7.90 12.74
N LYS A 86 -8.35 -8.88 13.40
CA LYS A 86 -6.88 -8.95 13.53
C LYS A 86 -6.24 -9.08 12.15
N ARG A 87 -5.13 -8.36 11.95
CA ARG A 87 -4.32 -8.48 10.73
C ARG A 87 -3.78 -9.90 10.57
N GLY A 88 -3.87 -10.42 9.37
CA GLY A 88 -3.28 -11.69 8.97
C GLY A 88 -1.82 -11.53 8.59
N LYS A 89 -1.11 -12.65 8.50
CA LYS A 89 0.19 -12.70 7.82
C LYS A 89 -0.07 -12.65 6.31
N VAL A 90 0.65 -11.78 5.60
CA VAL A 90 0.75 -11.88 4.14
C VAL A 90 1.52 -13.15 3.77
N THR A 91 1.27 -13.68 2.57
CA THR A 91 1.91 -14.91 2.07
C THR A 91 3.43 -14.84 2.09
N HIS A 92 3.99 -13.64 1.85
CA HIS A 92 5.42 -13.37 1.90
C HIS A 92 5.70 -12.07 2.68
N PRO A 93 5.85 -12.14 4.01
CA PRO A 93 6.06 -10.95 4.83
C PRO A 93 7.33 -10.23 4.42
N LYS A 94 7.18 -8.98 4.00
CA LYS A 94 8.28 -8.06 3.72
C LYS A 94 8.46 -7.14 4.92
N THR A 95 9.70 -6.79 5.19
CA THR A 95 10.06 -5.73 6.14
C THR A 95 10.74 -4.62 5.37
N PHE A 96 10.21 -3.41 5.48
CA PHE A 96 10.85 -2.21 4.99
C PHE A 96 11.61 -1.55 6.14
N SER A 97 12.80 -1.03 5.88
CA SER A 97 13.58 -0.33 6.90
C SER A 97 14.50 0.71 6.28
N GLU A 98 14.63 1.85 6.96
CA GLU A 98 15.60 2.89 6.66
C GLU A 98 16.34 3.30 7.93
N GLN A 99 17.53 3.85 7.77
CA GLN A 99 18.34 4.32 8.90
C GLN A 99 19.27 5.46 8.49
N GLY A 100 19.63 6.29 9.47
CA GLY A 100 20.57 7.38 9.28
C GLY A 100 21.37 7.65 10.54
N LYS A 101 22.49 8.35 10.36
CA LYS A 101 23.35 8.82 11.46
C LYS A 101 23.99 10.16 11.12
N PHE A 102 24.18 11.00 12.12
CA PHE A 102 24.87 12.28 11.98
C PHE A 102 25.34 12.78 13.35
N THR A 103 26.17 13.82 13.38
CA THR A 103 26.65 14.48 14.59
C THR A 103 26.14 15.91 14.67
N SER A 104 25.81 16.38 15.87
CA SER A 104 25.35 17.75 16.10
C SER A 104 25.86 18.28 17.44
N ASN A 105 25.97 19.60 17.58
CA ASN A 105 26.23 20.25 18.88
C ASN A 105 24.94 20.59 19.64
N SER A 106 23.78 20.29 19.05
CA SER A 106 22.46 20.49 19.67
C SER A 106 22.00 19.21 20.40
N LYS A 107 21.44 19.39 21.60
CA LYS A 107 20.70 18.35 22.36
C LYS A 107 19.34 18.03 21.75
N SER A 108 18.93 18.80 20.74
CA SER A 108 17.66 18.68 20.03
C SER A 108 17.86 18.42 18.54
N TRP A 109 17.02 17.56 17.97
CA TRP A 109 16.96 17.26 16.56
C TRP A 109 15.50 17.30 16.09
N LYS A 110 15.21 18.18 15.12
CA LYS A 110 13.97 18.09 14.34
C LYS A 110 14.12 16.95 13.33
N ALA A 111 13.32 15.91 13.50
CA ALA A 111 13.39 14.70 12.69
C ALA A 111 13.22 15.03 11.20
N ASP A 112 14.23 14.64 10.42
CA ASP A 112 14.20 14.63 8.97
C ASP A 112 14.77 13.29 8.51
N LEU A 113 13.90 12.46 7.93
CA LEU A 113 14.27 11.14 7.42
C LEU A 113 14.61 11.18 5.92
N GLY A 114 14.50 12.35 5.27
CA GLY A 114 14.69 12.51 3.82
C GLY A 114 13.56 11.92 2.95
N ALA A 115 12.53 11.32 3.56
CA ALA A 115 11.40 10.71 2.86
C ALA A 115 10.13 10.70 3.74
N VAL A 116 8.96 10.64 3.10
CA VAL A 116 7.67 10.46 3.80
C VAL A 116 7.42 8.97 4.04
N ILE A 117 7.94 8.46 5.16
CA ILE A 117 7.86 7.03 5.54
C ILE A 117 7.36 6.85 6.98
N GLY A 118 6.60 5.78 7.21
CA GLY A 118 6.04 5.46 8.53
C GLY A 118 6.52 4.10 9.06
N GLY A 119 6.14 3.77 10.30
CA GLY A 119 6.55 2.55 10.98
C GLY A 119 7.00 2.79 12.42
N ASP A 120 7.79 1.86 12.94
CA ASP A 120 8.41 1.89 14.26
C ASP A 120 9.74 2.64 14.18
N LEU A 121 9.79 3.86 14.72
CA LEU A 121 10.97 4.71 14.70
C LEU A 121 11.71 4.63 16.04
N THR A 122 12.99 4.26 15.98
CA THR A 122 13.89 4.26 17.13
C THR A 122 14.99 5.31 16.91
N VAL A 123 15.16 6.21 17.87
CA VAL A 123 16.23 7.21 17.90
C VAL A 123 17.20 6.85 19.01
N THR A 124 18.49 6.82 18.69
CA THR A 124 19.59 6.61 19.61
C THR A 124 20.50 7.83 19.61
N VAL A 125 20.86 8.32 20.79
CA VAL A 125 21.86 9.39 20.94
C VAL A 125 22.99 8.90 21.83
N LYS A 126 24.23 9.14 21.42
CA LYS A 126 25.41 8.90 22.26
C LYS A 126 26.13 10.22 22.54
N VAL A 127 26.56 10.39 23.78
CA VAL A 127 27.38 11.52 24.22
C VAL A 127 28.21 11.14 25.44
N GLY A 128 29.54 11.22 25.31
CA GLY A 128 30.45 10.68 26.31
C GLY A 128 30.17 9.19 26.56
N THR A 129 29.92 8.82 27.82
CA THR A 129 29.55 7.46 28.22
C THR A 129 28.03 7.22 28.24
N GLN A 130 27.21 8.25 28.02
CA GLN A 130 25.76 8.14 28.08
C GLN A 130 25.16 7.71 26.74
N LYS A 131 24.10 6.90 26.83
CA LYS A 131 23.30 6.45 25.69
C LYS A 131 21.81 6.66 25.97
N PHE A 132 21.16 7.36 25.04
CA PHE A 132 19.74 7.62 25.05
C PHE A 132 19.08 6.80 23.95
N ILE A 133 17.95 6.16 24.23
CA ILE A 133 17.14 5.43 23.25
C ILE A 133 15.68 5.83 23.45
N ARG A 134 15.01 6.25 22.37
CA ARG A 134 13.58 6.58 22.36
C ARG A 134 12.89 5.87 21.20
N LYS A 135 11.74 5.26 21.48
CA LYS A 135 10.87 4.69 20.46
C LYS A 135 9.64 5.57 20.28
N THR A 136 9.23 5.74 19.03
CA THR A 136 7.97 6.39 18.64
C THR A 136 7.37 5.63 17.47
N PHE A 137 6.15 5.98 17.08
CA PHE A 137 5.46 5.36 15.97
C PHE A 137 4.98 6.41 14.99
N ILE A 138 5.12 6.13 13.70
CA ILE A 138 4.58 6.96 12.63
C ILE A 138 3.52 6.14 11.88
N ARG A 139 2.33 6.72 11.75
CA ARG A 139 1.15 6.16 11.07
C ARG A 139 0.69 7.13 9.98
N GLY A 140 -0.27 6.72 9.15
CA GLY A 140 -0.76 7.50 8.00
C GLY A 140 -2.24 7.82 8.13
N LYS A 141 -2.62 9.06 7.87
CA LYS A 141 -4.02 9.46 7.77
C LYS A 141 -4.53 9.24 6.35
N GLU A 142 -5.70 8.61 6.25
CA GLU A 142 -6.39 8.41 4.99
C GLU A 142 -6.76 9.75 4.34
N PRO A 143 -6.29 10.07 3.12
CA PRO A 143 -6.62 11.34 2.45
C PRO A 143 -8.10 11.49 2.08
N GLY A 144 -8.79 10.38 1.87
CA GLY A 144 -10.16 10.38 1.35
C GLY A 144 -10.24 10.70 -0.15
N SER A 145 -11.36 10.30 -0.77
CA SER A 145 -11.55 10.39 -2.22
C SER A 145 -11.43 11.81 -2.76
N THR A 146 -11.94 12.82 -2.04
CA THR A 146 -11.89 14.23 -2.47
C THR A 146 -10.45 14.71 -2.68
N LYS A 147 -9.53 14.45 -1.74
CA LYS A 147 -8.12 14.86 -1.86
C LYS A 147 -7.39 14.06 -2.94
N VAL A 148 -7.68 12.76 -3.03
CA VAL A 148 -7.11 11.89 -4.07
C VAL A 148 -7.51 12.39 -5.45
N HIS A 149 -8.78 12.63 -5.70
CA HIS A 149 -9.28 13.14 -6.99
C HIS A 149 -8.72 14.52 -7.31
N ALA A 150 -8.73 15.45 -6.34
CA ALA A 150 -8.15 16.78 -6.54
C ALA A 150 -6.67 16.72 -6.95
N TYR A 151 -5.89 15.79 -6.39
CA TYR A 151 -4.50 15.61 -6.79
C TYR A 151 -4.35 14.94 -8.16
N LEU A 152 -5.16 13.92 -8.46
CA LEU A 152 -5.22 13.31 -9.81
C LEU A 152 -5.53 14.36 -10.88
N ASP A 153 -6.44 15.30 -10.58
CA ASP A 153 -6.85 16.35 -11.51
C ASP A 153 -5.74 17.38 -11.80
N THR A 154 -4.62 17.36 -11.06
CA THR A 154 -3.43 18.17 -11.36
C THR A 154 -2.61 17.63 -12.54
N PHE A 155 -2.83 16.36 -12.94
CA PHE A 155 -2.08 15.75 -14.03
C PHE A 155 -2.63 16.16 -15.40
N PRO A 156 -1.76 16.28 -16.42
CA PRO A 156 -2.14 16.87 -17.71
C PRO A 156 -2.93 15.91 -18.62
N ILE A 157 -2.69 14.60 -18.55
CA ILE A 157 -3.35 13.60 -19.40
C ILE A 157 -4.66 13.17 -18.75
N LYS A 158 -5.77 13.80 -19.15
CA LYS A 158 -7.09 13.60 -18.51
C LYS A 158 -7.64 12.20 -18.72
N GLU A 159 -7.34 11.59 -19.86
CA GLU A 159 -7.75 10.23 -20.19
C GLU A 159 -7.12 9.21 -19.24
N ASP A 160 -5.84 9.39 -18.88
CA ASP A 160 -5.16 8.53 -17.89
C ASP A 160 -5.71 8.77 -16.48
N VAL A 161 -6.01 10.02 -16.14
CA VAL A 161 -6.63 10.38 -14.85
C VAL A 161 -7.96 9.68 -14.65
N GLU A 162 -8.86 9.74 -15.64
CA GLU A 162 -10.17 9.08 -15.54
C GLU A 162 -10.03 7.56 -15.47
N LEU A 163 -9.10 6.98 -16.22
CA LEU A 163 -8.80 5.54 -16.13
C LEU A 163 -8.31 5.15 -14.73
N VAL A 164 -7.42 5.95 -14.14
CA VAL A 164 -6.88 5.71 -12.79
C VAL A 164 -7.94 5.86 -11.71
N LYS A 165 -8.88 6.81 -11.83
CA LYS A 165 -10.02 6.92 -10.91
C LYS A 165 -10.83 5.61 -10.88
N LYS A 166 -11.09 5.02 -12.05
CA LYS A 166 -11.80 3.72 -12.17
C LYS A 166 -11.00 2.57 -11.55
N ILE A 167 -9.68 2.53 -11.76
CA ILE A 167 -8.77 1.57 -11.13
C ILE A 167 -8.83 1.72 -9.61
N PHE A 168 -8.68 2.92 -9.05
CA PHE A 168 -8.67 3.12 -7.59
C PHE A 168 -9.99 2.74 -6.93
N ASN A 169 -11.11 3.02 -7.60
CA ASN A 169 -12.41 2.60 -7.12
C ASN A 169 -12.53 1.06 -7.11
N GLN A 170 -12.05 0.39 -8.16
CA GLN A 170 -12.04 -1.08 -8.27
C GLN A 170 -11.12 -1.75 -7.24
N GLU A 171 -9.92 -1.21 -7.07
CA GLU A 171 -8.82 -1.84 -6.33
C GLU A 171 -8.93 -1.64 -4.82
N SER A 172 -9.37 -0.46 -4.38
CA SER A 172 -9.35 -0.11 -2.95
C SER A 172 -10.50 0.78 -2.48
N HIS A 173 -11.49 1.04 -3.34
CA HIS A 173 -12.49 2.09 -3.12
C HIS A 173 -11.86 3.45 -2.80
N THR A 174 -10.77 3.76 -3.52
CA THR A 174 -10.01 5.01 -3.38
C THR A 174 -9.46 5.23 -1.96
N LYS A 175 -9.06 4.13 -1.29
CA LYS A 175 -8.36 4.16 0.01
C LYS A 175 -6.88 3.83 -0.15
N HIS A 176 -6.06 4.44 0.70
CA HIS A 176 -4.63 4.17 0.76
C HIS A 176 -4.18 3.53 2.08
N PHE A 177 -4.88 3.82 3.17
CA PHE A 177 -4.64 3.32 4.51
C PHE A 177 -5.87 2.55 5.03
N TYR A 178 -5.61 1.64 5.96
CA TYR A 178 -6.66 1.01 6.76
C TYR A 178 -7.18 1.97 7.84
N SER A 179 -8.27 1.58 8.51
CA SER A 179 -8.87 2.36 9.61
C SER A 179 -7.97 2.49 10.84
N ASP A 180 -6.99 1.61 11.00
CA ASP A 180 -5.93 1.66 12.02
C ASP A 180 -4.63 2.30 11.49
N GLU A 181 -4.72 3.04 10.39
CA GLU A 181 -3.71 4.03 9.96
C GLU A 181 -2.38 3.43 9.48
N MET A 182 -2.35 2.13 9.16
CA MET A 182 -1.25 1.54 8.39
C MET A 182 -1.60 1.44 6.91
N PRO A 183 -0.59 1.35 6.03
CA PRO A 183 -0.82 1.18 4.60
C PRO A 183 -1.75 -0.01 4.30
N LEU A 184 -2.64 0.19 3.33
CA LEU A 184 -3.53 -0.83 2.82
C LEU A 184 -2.71 -1.87 2.04
N THR A 185 -2.83 -3.16 2.39
CA THR A 185 -2.07 -4.24 1.75
C THR A 185 -2.88 -5.52 1.59
N SER A 186 -3.06 -6.02 0.37
CA SER A 186 -3.73 -7.30 0.13
C SER A 186 -2.86 -8.50 0.54
N PHE A 187 -3.48 -9.68 0.59
CA PHE A 187 -2.79 -10.92 1.00
C PHE A 187 -1.68 -11.36 0.03
N ASP A 188 -1.77 -10.96 -1.24
CA ASP A 188 -0.82 -11.20 -2.32
C ASP A 188 0.23 -10.07 -2.49
N ASN A 189 0.28 -9.12 -1.54
CA ASN A 189 1.20 -7.97 -1.53
C ASN A 189 0.90 -6.88 -2.59
N GLY A 190 -0.37 -6.63 -2.88
CA GLY A 190 -0.82 -5.39 -3.51
C GLY A 190 -0.89 -4.27 -2.48
N TYR A 191 -0.36 -3.08 -2.82
CA TYR A 191 -0.28 -1.96 -1.89
C TYR A 191 -1.14 -0.77 -2.35
N GLY A 192 -1.79 -0.11 -1.40
CA GLY A 192 -2.37 1.22 -1.57
C GLY A 192 -3.51 1.32 -2.59
N LEU A 193 -3.61 2.48 -3.23
CA LEU A 193 -4.76 2.88 -4.05
C LEU A 193 -4.95 2.00 -5.29
N GLY A 194 -3.85 1.60 -5.94
CA GLY A 194 -3.89 0.82 -7.16
C GLY A 194 -3.49 -0.64 -6.99
N GLN A 195 -3.33 -1.13 -5.75
CA GLN A 195 -2.89 -2.51 -5.44
C GLN A 195 -1.65 -2.96 -6.22
N LEU A 196 -0.60 -2.12 -6.23
CA LEU A 196 0.64 -2.40 -6.95
C LEU A 196 1.33 -3.68 -6.43
N THR A 197 1.35 -4.76 -7.24
CA THR A 197 1.77 -6.11 -6.80
C THR A 197 3.04 -6.61 -7.50
N ASN A 198 3.02 -6.73 -8.84
CA ASN A 198 4.08 -7.39 -9.62
C ASN A 198 5.43 -6.66 -9.58
N GLU A 199 5.40 -5.34 -9.66
CA GLU A 199 6.54 -4.47 -9.39
C GLU A 199 6.24 -3.68 -8.12
N PRO A 200 6.64 -4.19 -6.95
CA PRO A 200 6.22 -3.64 -5.67
C PRO A 200 6.72 -2.19 -5.52
N PRO A 201 5.91 -1.30 -4.95
CA PRO A 201 6.31 0.07 -4.70
C PRO A 201 7.46 0.17 -3.69
N THR A 202 8.19 1.28 -3.73
CA THR A 202 9.20 1.62 -2.73
C THR A 202 8.55 1.92 -1.38
N TYR A 203 9.35 1.96 -0.31
CA TYR A 203 8.86 2.26 1.03
C TYR A 203 8.11 3.61 1.11
N GLU A 204 8.65 4.66 0.49
CA GLU A 204 8.00 5.97 0.41
C GLU A 204 6.71 5.91 -0.42
N GLN A 205 6.70 5.19 -1.53
CA GLN A 205 5.50 5.01 -2.36
C GLN A 205 4.37 4.25 -1.64
N ILE A 206 4.66 3.54 -0.56
CA ILE A 206 3.67 2.85 0.27
C ILE A 206 3.08 3.77 1.35
N TRP A 207 3.86 4.73 1.85
CA TRP A 207 3.44 5.64 2.92
C TRP A 207 3.01 7.01 2.43
N SER A 208 3.35 7.39 1.19
CA SER A 208 2.93 8.63 0.56
C SER A 208 1.98 8.33 -0.59
N TRP A 209 0.69 8.54 -0.35
CA TRP A 209 -0.36 8.35 -1.36
C TRP A 209 -0.11 9.19 -2.62
N LYS A 210 0.54 10.35 -2.50
CA LYS A 210 0.94 11.17 -3.65
C LYS A 210 2.05 10.52 -4.46
N LYS A 211 3.11 10.01 -3.82
CA LYS A 211 4.18 9.26 -4.49
C LYS A 211 3.66 7.97 -5.12
N HIS A 212 2.66 7.35 -4.50
CA HIS A 212 1.95 6.20 -5.07
C HIS A 212 1.22 6.56 -6.37
N ILE A 213 0.46 7.66 -6.36
CA ILE A 213 -0.24 8.16 -7.56
C ILE A 213 0.76 8.55 -8.65
N ASP A 214 1.84 9.23 -8.27
CA ASP A 214 2.93 9.59 -9.19
C ASP A 214 3.49 8.36 -9.90
N GLU A 215 3.79 7.27 -9.18
CA GLU A 215 4.26 6.02 -9.79
C GLU A 215 3.24 5.48 -10.80
N ILE A 216 1.96 5.53 -10.46
CA ILE A 216 0.89 4.98 -11.31
C ILE A 216 0.73 5.81 -12.58
N LEU A 217 0.55 7.12 -12.46
CA LEU A 217 0.29 7.99 -13.61
C LEU A 217 1.53 8.29 -14.44
N LYS A 218 2.72 8.40 -13.83
CA LYS A 218 3.95 8.73 -14.57
C LYS A 218 4.65 7.52 -15.16
N LYS A 219 4.38 6.31 -14.65
CA LYS A 219 5.10 5.10 -15.07
C LYS A 219 4.20 3.91 -15.37
N ARG A 220 3.31 3.50 -14.46
CA ARG A 220 2.51 2.27 -14.64
C ARG A 220 1.54 2.39 -15.82
N ILE A 221 0.65 3.37 -15.80
CA ILE A 221 -0.35 3.57 -16.86
C ILE A 221 0.32 3.83 -18.22
N PRO A 222 1.32 4.72 -18.35
CA PRO A 222 2.04 4.88 -19.61
C PRO A 222 2.66 3.58 -20.13
N THR A 223 3.21 2.73 -19.24
CA THR A 223 3.79 1.43 -19.63
C THR A 223 2.72 0.48 -20.17
N HIS A 224 1.59 0.34 -19.48
CA HIS A 224 0.51 -0.53 -19.91
C HIS A 224 -0.19 -0.01 -21.17
N ARG A 225 -0.38 1.31 -21.27
CA ARG A 225 -0.92 1.96 -22.47
C ARG A 225 0.00 1.78 -23.66
N LYS A 226 1.32 1.91 -23.50
CA LYS A 226 2.29 1.63 -24.57
C LYS A 226 2.19 0.19 -25.06
N ARG A 227 2.05 -0.78 -24.16
CA ARG A 227 1.87 -2.21 -24.51
C ARG A 227 0.56 -2.46 -25.24
N ALA A 228 -0.54 -1.88 -24.75
CA ALA A 228 -1.86 -1.95 -25.38
C ALA A 228 -1.84 -1.34 -26.78
N LYS A 229 -1.26 -0.13 -26.91
CA LYS A 229 -1.12 0.57 -28.18
C LYS A 229 -0.29 -0.25 -29.19
N ALA A 230 0.85 -0.78 -28.76
CA ALA A 230 1.69 -1.60 -29.64
C ALA A 230 0.97 -2.85 -30.16
N TYR A 231 0.09 -3.44 -29.34
CA TYR A 231 -0.75 -4.57 -29.76
C TYR A 231 -1.82 -4.14 -30.78
N LEU A 232 -2.55 -3.07 -30.49
CA LEU A 232 -3.62 -2.57 -31.37
C LEU A 232 -3.08 -1.94 -32.68
N ASP A 233 -1.86 -1.42 -32.68
CA ASP A 233 -1.20 -0.84 -33.86
C ASP A 233 -0.88 -1.88 -34.94
N VAL A 234 -0.91 -3.19 -34.62
CA VAL A 234 -0.68 -4.28 -35.59
C VAL A 234 -1.68 -4.22 -36.74
N HIS A 235 -2.95 -3.90 -36.45
CA HIS A 235 -4.01 -3.77 -37.45
C HIS A 235 -4.66 -2.39 -37.52
N ARG A 236 -4.21 -1.42 -36.68
CA ARG A 236 -4.73 -0.05 -36.58
C ARG A 236 -6.27 -0.05 -36.42
N ASN A 237 -6.96 1.06 -36.72
CA ASN A 237 -8.43 1.16 -36.70
C ASN A 237 -9.09 0.77 -35.38
N TYR A 238 -8.55 1.24 -34.26
CA TYR A 238 -9.14 1.10 -32.93
C TYR A 238 -9.46 2.49 -32.37
N ASP A 239 -10.45 2.57 -31.49
CA ASP A 239 -10.82 3.81 -30.81
C ASP A 239 -10.19 3.92 -29.41
N GLN A 240 -10.46 5.04 -28.74
CA GLN A 240 -9.93 5.28 -27.40
C GLN A 240 -10.48 4.31 -26.35
N ALA A 241 -11.73 3.84 -26.50
CA ALA A 241 -12.34 2.88 -25.58
C ALA A 241 -11.64 1.53 -25.67
N MET A 242 -11.33 1.06 -26.88
CA MET A 242 -10.55 -0.15 -27.12
C MET A 242 -9.16 -0.06 -26.48
N LEU A 243 -8.47 1.08 -26.65
CA LEU A 243 -7.17 1.31 -26.01
C LEU A 243 -7.25 1.31 -24.48
N ASN A 244 -8.30 1.91 -23.91
CA ASN A 244 -8.52 1.93 -22.47
C ASN A 244 -8.77 0.53 -21.91
N LEU A 245 -9.60 -0.27 -22.57
CA LEU A 245 -9.88 -1.66 -22.17
C LEU A 245 -8.64 -2.55 -22.23
N GLU A 246 -7.85 -2.47 -23.31
CA GLU A 246 -6.56 -3.16 -23.39
C GLU A 246 -5.57 -2.69 -22.32
N THR A 247 -5.59 -1.39 -22.00
CA THR A 247 -4.74 -0.84 -20.93
C THR A 247 -5.14 -1.39 -19.56
N LEU A 248 -6.44 -1.48 -19.25
CA LEU A 248 -6.94 -2.07 -18.01
C LEU A 248 -6.63 -3.56 -17.92
N ALA A 249 -6.82 -4.30 -19.00
CA ALA A 249 -6.50 -5.71 -19.04
C ALA A 249 -5.00 -5.94 -18.81
N SER A 250 -4.16 -5.12 -19.46
CA SER A 250 -2.72 -5.13 -19.26
C SER A 250 -2.31 -4.78 -17.82
N TYR A 251 -3.00 -3.81 -17.18
CA TYR A 251 -2.72 -3.34 -15.82
C TYR A 251 -2.90 -4.46 -14.78
N ASN A 252 -4.04 -5.16 -14.82
CA ASN A 252 -4.31 -6.27 -13.90
C ASN A 252 -3.45 -7.50 -14.22
N GLY A 253 -3.26 -7.79 -15.51
CA GLY A 253 -2.35 -8.83 -15.99
C GLY A 253 -2.97 -9.72 -17.07
N LEU A 254 -2.21 -9.99 -18.14
CA LEU A 254 -2.65 -10.80 -19.28
C LEU A 254 -2.29 -12.28 -19.07
N ALA A 255 -3.00 -12.95 -18.16
CA ALA A 255 -2.85 -14.39 -17.96
C ALA A 255 -3.10 -15.15 -19.28
N HIS A 256 -2.30 -16.18 -19.54
CA HIS A 256 -2.31 -16.96 -20.79
C HIS A 256 -2.12 -16.11 -22.06
N GLN A 257 -1.56 -14.90 -21.94
CA GLN A 257 -1.41 -13.93 -23.03
C GLN A 257 -2.76 -13.50 -23.66
N GLN A 258 -3.88 -13.77 -22.99
CA GLN A 258 -5.21 -13.40 -23.44
C GLN A 258 -5.33 -11.88 -23.51
N ARG A 259 -5.92 -11.40 -24.61
CA ARG A 259 -6.15 -9.98 -24.89
C ARG A 259 -7.63 -9.66 -24.71
N TYR A 260 -7.95 -8.39 -24.52
CA TYR A 260 -9.36 -8.00 -24.46
C TYR A 260 -9.98 -8.03 -25.86
N PHE A 261 -9.23 -7.61 -26.88
CA PHE A 261 -9.63 -7.70 -28.28
C PHE A 261 -8.76 -8.67 -29.07
N ASN A 262 -9.39 -9.40 -29.99
CA ASN A 262 -8.74 -10.19 -31.03
C ASN A 262 -9.02 -9.56 -32.40
N TRP A 263 -8.09 -9.73 -33.35
CA TRP A 263 -8.30 -9.29 -34.71
C TRP A 263 -9.11 -10.32 -35.50
N ASP A 264 -10.28 -9.94 -36.01
CA ASP A 264 -11.05 -10.74 -36.96
C ASP A 264 -10.58 -10.44 -38.39
N GLY A 265 -9.70 -11.29 -38.92
CA GLY A 265 -9.17 -11.14 -40.28
C GLY A 265 -10.23 -11.27 -41.39
N LYS A 266 -11.39 -11.89 -41.13
CA LYS A 266 -12.47 -12.01 -42.13
C LYS A 266 -13.29 -10.73 -42.19
N LYS A 267 -13.55 -10.10 -41.05
CA LYS A 267 -14.28 -8.82 -40.95
C LYS A 267 -13.38 -7.59 -41.02
N ASN A 268 -12.06 -7.78 -40.96
CA ASN A 268 -11.05 -6.71 -40.96
C ASN A 268 -11.30 -5.69 -39.84
N GLN A 269 -11.60 -6.17 -38.63
CA GLN A 269 -11.90 -5.35 -37.46
C GLN A 269 -11.46 -6.02 -36.15
N TRP A 270 -11.26 -5.22 -35.10
CA TRP A 270 -11.10 -5.71 -33.74
C TRP A 270 -12.44 -6.18 -33.17
N ILE A 271 -12.45 -7.34 -32.54
CA ILE A 271 -13.61 -7.92 -31.86
C ILE A 271 -13.23 -8.28 -30.41
N GLU A 272 -14.20 -8.24 -29.50
CA GLU A 272 -13.98 -8.68 -28.11
C GLU A 272 -13.55 -10.16 -28.10
N ASN A 273 -12.72 -10.54 -27.13
CA ASN A 273 -12.20 -11.89 -27.01
C ASN A 273 -13.29 -12.87 -26.54
N GLU A 274 -13.92 -13.56 -27.49
CA GLU A 274 -14.97 -14.54 -27.23
C GLU A 274 -14.45 -15.84 -26.58
N ASN A 275 -13.13 -16.03 -26.50
CA ASN A 275 -12.54 -17.21 -25.87
C ASN A 275 -12.48 -17.10 -24.34
N VAL A 276 -12.89 -15.97 -23.75
CA VAL A 276 -12.91 -15.78 -22.30
C VAL A 276 -14.33 -15.49 -21.82
N ILE A 277 -14.86 -16.34 -20.95
CA ILE A 277 -16.11 -16.05 -20.23
C ILE A 277 -15.77 -15.50 -18.84
N CYS A 278 -16.28 -14.32 -18.52
CA CYS A 278 -16.03 -13.64 -17.25
C CYS A 278 -17.17 -13.84 -16.24
N ASP A 279 -16.82 -14.02 -14.97
CA ASP A 279 -17.80 -14.02 -13.88
C ASP A 279 -18.20 -12.57 -13.54
N LYS A 280 -19.44 -12.20 -13.84
CA LYS A 280 -19.96 -10.84 -13.60
C LYS A 280 -19.96 -10.43 -12.13
N THR A 281 -19.85 -11.37 -11.20
CA THR A 281 -19.88 -11.12 -9.75
C THR A 281 -18.50 -11.05 -9.11
N GLN A 282 -17.44 -11.30 -9.88
CA GLN A 282 -16.06 -11.32 -9.40
C GLN A 282 -15.21 -10.35 -10.22
N SER A 283 -14.27 -9.67 -9.56
CA SER A 283 -13.46 -8.60 -10.17
C SER A 283 -12.73 -9.04 -11.44
N ASN A 284 -12.04 -10.18 -11.42
CA ASN A 284 -11.14 -10.60 -12.50
C ASN A 284 -11.16 -12.11 -12.76
N LYS A 285 -12.17 -12.84 -12.26
CA LYS A 285 -12.29 -14.28 -12.46
C LYS A 285 -12.98 -14.58 -13.78
N GLY A 286 -12.45 -15.53 -14.53
CA GLY A 286 -13.08 -16.04 -15.74
C GLY A 286 -12.64 -17.47 -16.06
N TRP A 287 -12.98 -17.92 -17.26
CA TRP A 287 -12.63 -19.22 -17.81
C TRP A 287 -12.18 -19.06 -19.26
N ASP A 288 -11.09 -19.72 -19.61
CA ASP A 288 -10.56 -19.79 -20.96
C ASP A 288 -11.21 -20.96 -21.69
N LEU A 289 -11.99 -20.67 -22.74
CA LEU A 289 -12.71 -21.66 -23.54
C LEU A 289 -11.80 -22.47 -24.47
N GLU A 290 -10.55 -22.06 -24.65
CA GLU A 290 -9.56 -22.88 -25.37
C GLU A 290 -9.05 -24.04 -24.50
N GLU A 291 -9.21 -23.94 -23.17
CA GLU A 291 -8.89 -25.04 -22.27
C GLU A 291 -9.89 -26.19 -22.44
N LYS A 292 -9.38 -27.39 -22.71
CA LYS A 292 -10.19 -28.59 -22.96
C LYS A 292 -11.24 -28.87 -21.86
N THR A 293 -10.95 -28.52 -20.62
CA THR A 293 -11.86 -28.70 -19.47
C THR A 293 -13.02 -27.70 -19.45
N ASN A 294 -12.91 -26.59 -20.18
CA ASN A 294 -13.89 -25.51 -20.24
C ASN A 294 -14.69 -25.49 -21.56
N GLN A 295 -14.19 -26.17 -22.61
CA GLN A 295 -14.84 -26.24 -23.92
C GLN A 295 -16.31 -26.66 -23.82
N ASP A 296 -17.15 -26.02 -24.64
CA ASP A 296 -18.59 -26.26 -24.79
C ASP A 296 -19.43 -26.09 -23.52
N LYS A 297 -18.86 -25.54 -22.44
CA LYS A 297 -19.57 -25.27 -21.19
C LYS A 297 -20.17 -23.87 -21.16
N THR A 298 -21.37 -23.78 -20.63
CA THR A 298 -22.01 -22.52 -20.23
C THR A 298 -21.38 -21.94 -18.97
N LEU A 299 -21.60 -20.65 -18.69
CA LEU A 299 -21.11 -20.01 -17.45
C LEU A 299 -21.55 -20.75 -16.17
N GLU A 300 -22.77 -21.28 -16.13
CA GLU A 300 -23.27 -21.99 -14.94
C GLU A 300 -22.63 -23.38 -14.76
N GLU A 301 -22.20 -24.02 -15.85
CA GLU A 301 -21.40 -25.25 -15.81
C GLU A 301 -19.95 -24.96 -15.42
N LEU A 302 -19.38 -23.86 -15.95
CA LEU A 302 -18.02 -23.41 -15.62
C LEU A 302 -17.86 -23.04 -14.14
N LYS A 303 -18.88 -22.42 -13.53
CA LYS A 303 -18.89 -22.13 -12.09
C LYS A 303 -18.84 -23.38 -11.21
N LYS A 304 -19.37 -24.51 -11.69
CA LYS A 304 -19.41 -25.78 -10.96
C LYS A 304 -18.12 -26.58 -11.16
N ASP A 305 -17.79 -26.85 -12.43
CA ASP A 305 -16.78 -27.84 -12.82
C ASP A 305 -15.78 -27.30 -13.85
N GLY A 306 -15.74 -25.98 -14.08
CA GLY A 306 -14.75 -25.34 -14.93
C GLY A 306 -13.43 -25.11 -14.20
N HIS A 307 -12.35 -24.93 -14.96
CA HIS A 307 -11.05 -24.50 -14.46
C HIS A 307 -10.96 -22.97 -14.57
N PRO A 308 -11.14 -22.23 -13.46
CA PRO A 308 -11.09 -20.78 -13.51
C PRO A 308 -9.66 -20.28 -13.55
N PHE A 309 -9.51 -19.08 -14.11
CA PHE A 309 -8.28 -18.30 -14.04
C PHE A 309 -8.60 -16.83 -13.73
N TYR A 310 -7.58 -16.08 -13.31
CA TYR A 310 -7.69 -14.67 -13.01
C TYR A 310 -7.00 -13.88 -14.10
N THR A 311 -7.75 -13.02 -14.78
CA THR A 311 -7.30 -12.36 -16.01
C THR A 311 -7.74 -10.90 -16.07
N GLY A 312 -6.87 -10.08 -16.65
CA GLY A 312 -7.14 -8.70 -16.93
C GLY A 312 -8.29 -8.48 -17.92
N VAL A 313 -8.61 -9.45 -18.76
CA VAL A 313 -9.79 -9.38 -19.64
C VAL A 313 -11.05 -9.20 -18.80
N CYS A 314 -11.23 -10.04 -17.77
CA CYS A 314 -12.37 -9.97 -16.88
C CYS A 314 -12.31 -8.76 -15.95
N TYR A 315 -11.11 -8.32 -15.56
CA TYR A 315 -10.94 -7.07 -14.83
C TYR A 315 -11.43 -5.85 -15.61
N ALA A 316 -11.02 -5.72 -16.88
CA ALA A 316 -11.44 -4.65 -17.76
C ALA A 316 -12.95 -4.72 -18.02
N GLU A 317 -13.49 -5.93 -18.23
CA GLU A 317 -14.92 -6.18 -18.42
C GLU A 317 -15.74 -5.78 -17.18
N HIS A 318 -15.25 -6.08 -15.98
CA HIS A 318 -15.90 -5.70 -14.74
C HIS A 318 -15.93 -4.18 -14.55
N ILE A 319 -14.84 -3.48 -14.86
CA ILE A 319 -14.81 -2.01 -14.80
C ILE A 319 -15.78 -1.42 -15.85
N LYS A 320 -15.77 -1.93 -17.08
CA LYS A 320 -16.69 -1.50 -18.15
C LYS A 320 -18.15 -1.61 -17.74
N ASN A 321 -18.53 -2.76 -17.18
CA ASN A 321 -19.93 -3.02 -16.81
C ASN A 321 -20.41 -2.23 -15.58
N ASN A 322 -19.51 -1.93 -14.63
CA ASN A 322 -19.89 -1.29 -13.37
C ASN A 322 -19.58 0.22 -13.31
N GLN A 323 -18.68 0.71 -14.15
CA GLN A 323 -18.16 2.09 -14.10
C GLN A 323 -18.18 2.79 -15.47
N GLY A 324 -18.45 2.07 -16.57
CA GLY A 324 -18.32 2.56 -17.94
C GLY A 324 -16.87 2.71 -18.40
N ILE A 325 -16.64 2.82 -19.71
CA ILE A 325 -15.31 3.10 -20.30
C ILE A 325 -15.32 4.40 -21.08
#